data_AF-G7ELB2-F1
#
_entry.id   AF-G7ELB2-F1
#
_cell.length_a   1.000
_cell.length_b   1.000
_cell.length_c   1.000
_cell.angle_alpha   90.00
_cell.angle_beta   90.00
_cell.angle_gamma   90.00
#
_symmetry.space_group_name_H-M   'P 1'
#
loop_
_entity.id
_entity.type
_entity.pdbx_description
1 polymer ?
#
loop_
_entity_poly.entity_id
_entity_poly.type
_entity_poly.pdbx_seq_one_letter_code
_entity_poly.pdbx_strand_id
1 'polypeptide(L)' 'MLATASYNAGYHRIKRWLPDDAIPAELWVELIPYRETRDYVKNVFAYRQVYHTRMGRDGNVLAPLLEMKMGG' A
#
# COMPACT_ATOMS: atom_id res chain seq x y z
N MET A 1 3.14 -4.19 -0.35
CA MET A 1 2.29 -3.29 0.44
C MET A 1 2.43 -3.50 1.94
N LEU A 2 2.30 -4.74 2.44
CA LEU A 2 2.43 -5.05 3.88
C LEU A 2 3.73 -4.57 4.52
N ALA A 3 4.87 -4.74 3.86
CA ALA A 3 6.17 -4.25 4.36
C ALA A 3 6.17 -2.73 4.57
N THR A 4 5.67 -1.96 3.59
CA THR A 4 5.55 -0.50 3.68
C THR A 4 4.68 -0.08 4.86
N ALA A 5 3.48 -0.67 4.99
CA ALA A 5 2.59 -0.35 6.09
C ALA A 5 3.19 -0.78 7.45
N SER A 6 3.88 -1.92 7.49
CA SER A 6 4.53 -2.45 8.71
C SER A 6 5.71 -1.60 9.15
N TYR A 7 6.39 -0.94 8.21
CA TYR A 7 7.48 -0.03 8.53
C TYR A 7 7.00 1.16 9.38
N ASN A 8 5.80 1.70 9.11
CA ASN A 8 5.22 2.80 9.88
C ASN A 8 4.43 2.32 11.11
N ALA A 9 3.58 1.29 10.98
CA ALA A 9 2.67 0.88 12.04
C ALA A 9 3.09 -0.39 12.83
N GLY A 10 4.15 -1.08 12.40
CA GLY A 10 4.59 -2.35 12.98
C GLY A 10 3.80 -3.56 12.47
N TYR A 11 4.50 -4.68 12.26
CA TYR A 11 3.94 -5.91 11.68
C TYR A 11 2.70 -6.44 12.42
N HIS A 12 2.71 -6.46 13.75
CA HIS A 12 1.59 -6.99 14.54
C HIS A 12 0.28 -6.21 14.33
N ARG A 13 0.35 -4.89 14.10
CA ARG A 13 -0.84 -4.08 13.80
C ARG A 13 -1.34 -4.37 12.40
N ILE A 14 -0.44 -4.40 11.42
CA ILE A 14 -0.78 -4.74 10.03
C ILE A 14 -1.43 -6.11 9.94
N LYS A 15 -0.89 -7.12 10.63
CA LYS A 15 -1.47 -8.46 10.69
C LYS A 15 -2.90 -8.46 11.23
N ARG A 16 -3.21 -7.61 12.22
CA ARG A 16 -4.57 -7.46 12.78
C ARG A 16 -5.53 -6.75 11.83
N TRP A 17 -5.03 -5.91 10.93
CA TRP A 17 -5.84 -5.16 9.98
C TRP A 17 -6.02 -5.88 8.63
N LEU A 18 -5.42 -7.06 8.48
CA LEU A 18 -5.70 -7.91 7.32
C LEU A 18 -7.11 -8.49 7.48
N PRO A 19 -7.96 -8.41 6.45
CA PRO A 19 -9.27 -9.03 6.47
C PRO A 19 -9.15 -10.55 6.31
N ASP A 20 -10.15 -11.27 6.79
CA ASP A 20 -10.22 -12.72 6.66
C ASP A 20 -10.42 -13.14 5.20
N ASP A 21 -11.26 -12.42 4.45
CA ASP A 21 -11.42 -12.58 3.01
C ASP A 21 -10.55 -11.58 2.24
N ALA A 22 -9.90 -12.03 1.17
CA ALA A 22 -9.02 -11.19 0.37
C ALA A 22 -9.78 -10.05 -0.35
N ILE A 23 -9.46 -8.80 -0.04
CA ILE A 23 -10.06 -7.60 -0.64
C ILE A 23 -9.06 -6.85 -1.54
N PRO A 24 -9.51 -5.97 -2.46
CA PRO A 24 -8.61 -5.13 -3.25
C PRO A 24 -7.66 -4.30 -2.36
N ALA A 25 -6.41 -4.19 -2.79
CA ALA A 25 -5.37 -3.50 -2.02
C ALA A 25 -5.67 -2.01 -1.80
N GLU A 26 -6.25 -1.34 -2.79
CA GLU A 26 -6.69 0.05 -2.67
C GLU A 26 -7.74 0.23 -1.57
N LEU A 27 -8.72 -0.69 -1.48
CA LEU A 27 -9.74 -0.69 -0.44
C LEU A 27 -9.11 -0.96 0.92
N TRP A 28 -8.20 -1.94 1.01
CA TRP A 28 -7.49 -2.24 2.24
C TRP A 28 -6.73 -1.02 2.80
N VAL A 29 -6.07 -0.24 1.93
CA VAL A 29 -5.37 0.99 2.35
C VAL A 29 -6.35 1.99 2.98
N GLU A 30 -7.53 2.19 2.40
CA GLU A 30 -8.55 3.09 2.96
C GLU A 30 -9.10 2.61 4.31
N LEU A 31 -9.10 1.29 4.56
CA LEU A 31 -9.55 0.70 5.81
C LEU A 31 -8.48 0.69 6.91
N ILE A 32 -7.24 1.10 6.63
CA ILE A 32 -6.20 1.24 7.66
C ILE A 32 -6.70 2.21 8.76
N PRO A 33 -6.77 1.79 10.05
CA PRO A 33 -7.37 2.60 11.10
C PRO A 33 -6.61 3.89 11.40
N TYR A 34 -5.29 3.87 11.23
CA TYR A 34 -4.44 5.01 11.52
C TYR A 34 -4.32 5.89 10.28
N ARG A 35 -4.86 7.11 10.37
CA ARG A 35 -4.78 8.09 9.27
C ARG A 35 -3.35 8.34 8.84
N GLU A 36 -2.43 8.48 9.79
CA GLU A 36 -1.00 8.65 9.50
C GLU A 36 -0.44 7.51 8.66
N THR A 37 -0.74 6.26 9.02
CA THR A 37 -0.27 5.08 8.27
C THR A 37 -0.90 4.99 6.89
N ARG A 38 -2.19 5.34 6.76
CA ARG A 38 -2.88 5.42 5.46
C ARG A 38 -2.19 6.43 4.55
N ASP A 39 -1.99 7.66 5.05
CA ASP A 39 -1.36 8.74 4.30
C ASP A 39 0.10 8.38 3.94
N TYR A 40 0.83 7.75 4.87
CA TYR A 40 2.19 7.26 4.65
C TYR A 40 2.25 6.24 3.50
N VAL A 41 1.37 5.23 3.51
CA VAL A 41 1.34 4.20 2.46
C VAL A 41 1.02 4.84 1.10
N LYS A 42 0.01 5.72 1.03
CA LYS A 42 -0.34 6.45 -0.19
C LYS A 42 0.84 7.26 -0.72
N ASN A 43 1.53 8.00 0.15
CA ASN A 43 2.68 8.82 -0.21
C ASN A 43 3.85 7.98 -0.74
N VAL A 44 4.18 6.85 -0.10
CA VAL A 44 5.27 5.98 -0.57
C VAL A 44 5.00 5.45 -1.98
N PHE A 45 3.76 5.03 -2.27
CA PHE A 45 3.41 4.54 -3.60
C PHE A 45 3.37 5.68 -4.63
N ALA A 46 2.82 6.84 -4.29
CA ALA A 46 2.86 8.02 -5.16
C ALA A 46 4.31 8.41 -5.50
N TYR A 47 5.19 8.50 -4.50
CA TYR A 47 6.60 8.80 -4.72
C TYR A 47 7.31 7.74 -5.55
N ARG A 48 6.93 6.45 -5.43
CA ARG A 48 7.49 5.40 -6.29
C ARG A 48 7.24 5.68 -7.77
N GLN A 49 6.05 6.15 -8.14
CA GLN A 49 5.76 6.57 -9.52
C GLN A 49 6.55 7.83 -9.90
N VAL A 50 6.59 8.84 -9.02
CA VAL A 50 7.36 10.07 -9.28
C VAL A 50 8.84 9.77 -9.55
N TYR A 51 9.47 8.95 -8.72
CA TYR A 51 10.87 8.55 -8.89
C TYR A 51 11.08 7.67 -10.11
N HIS A 52 10.12 6.80 -10.44
CA HIS A 52 10.17 6.02 -11.67
C HIS A 52 10.25 6.93 -12.90
N THR A 53 9.36 7.92 -13.00
CA THR A 53 9.37 8.91 -14.07
C THR A 53 10.64 9.75 -14.07
N ARG A 54 11.12 10.20 -12.90
CA ARG A 54 12.37 10.98 -12.79
C ARG A 54 13.62 10.21 -13.23
N MET A 55 13.59 8.88 -13.13
CA MET A 55 14.67 8.02 -13.63
C MET A 55 14.59 7.80 -15.16
N GLY A 56 13.71 8.52 -15.87
CA GLY A 56 13.53 8.38 -17.32
C GLY A 56 12.92 7.04 -17.73
N ARG A 57 12.19 6.38 -16.81
CA ARG A 57 11.52 5.11 -17.09
C ARG A 57 10.05 5.35 -17.43
N ASP A 58 9.61 4.74 -18.51
CA ASP A 58 8.21 4.77 -18.93
C ASP A 58 7.39 3.66 -18.26
N GLY A 59 6.13 3.97 -17.96
CA GLY A 59 5.17 3.01 -17.41
C GLY A 59 4.56 3.41 -16.07
N ASN A 60 3.51 2.66 -15.70
CA ASN A 60 2.76 2.84 -14.46
C ASN A 60 3.16 1.76 -13.44
N VAL A 61 3.99 2.12 -12.47
CA VAL A 61 4.43 1.18 -11.41
C VAL A 61 3.36 0.86 -10.40
N LEU A 62 2.22 1.55 -10.45
CA LEU A 62 1.04 1.30 -9.62
C LEU A 62 0.05 0.35 -10.29
N ALA A 63 0.19 0.04 -11.58
CA ALA A 63 -0.73 -0.88 -12.26
C ALA A 63 -0.87 -2.24 -11.54
N PRO A 64 0.21 -2.87 -11.02
CA PRO A 64 0.08 -4.11 -10.26
C PRO A 64 -0.70 -3.97 -8.93
N LEU A 65 -0.86 -2.75 -8.39
CA LEU A 65 -1.65 -2.54 -7.17
C LEU A 65 -3.14 -2.70 -7.42
N LEU A 66 -3.61 -2.40 -8.65
CA LEU A 66 -5.02 -2.51 -9.02
C LEU A 66 -5.48 -3.98 -9.04
N GLU A 67 -4.56 -4.89 -9.31
CA GLU A 67 -4.83 -6.34 -9.31
C GLU A 67 -4.50 -7.00 -7.96
N MET A 68 -3.81 -6.29 -7.07
CA MET A 68 -3.38 -6.82 -5.78
C MET A 68 -4.56 -6.99 -4.83
N LYS A 69 -4.60 -8.14 -4.14
CA LYS A 69 -5.52 -8.40 -3.03
C LYS A 69 -4.77 -8.54 -1.71
N MET A 70 -5.45 -8.20 -0.61
CA MET A 70 -4.92 -8.15 0.76
C MET A 70 -5.84 -8.94 1.68
N GLY A 71 -5.27 -9.78 2.55
CA GLY A 71 -6.02 -10.71 3.39
C GLY A 71 -6.20 -12.07 2.71
N GLY A 72 -6.93 -12.97 3.38
CA GLY A 72 -6.92 -14.40 3.05
C GLY A 72 -5.69 -15.10 3.61
#